data_AF-A0A8H7W0C5-F1
#
_entry.id   AF-A0A8H7W0C5-F1
#
_cell.length_a   1.000
_cell.length_b   1.000
_cell.length_c   1.000
_cell.angle_alpha   90.00
_cell.angle_beta   90.00
_cell.angle_gamma   90.00
#
_symmetry.space_group_name_H-M   'P 1'
#
loop_
_entity.id
_entity.type
_entity.pdbx_description
1 polymer ?
#
loop_
_entity_poly.entity_id
_entity_poly.type
_entity_poly.pdbx_seq_one_letter_code
_entity_poly.pdbx_strand_id
1 'polypeptide(L)'
;MISKEEASCIFYCKEFKEENVKTCMQNIQLSPDVDLCYKLYKSKEVLEQVQVQVEEAVNSDKKEDLILVSVAENVLDVLPNHDSKIHATKKDSYKIIGRSSAKQQFLKRDLKNEDDILPALNDVHGNTVYLLQFLKENNKICVIAIEYAGLITKMTDLKNLLRDNASLKKITTDQYFYDNQFKYLNSVQLLDNIDDLKLFNCRSASKQRSK
;
A
#
# COMPACT_ATOMS: atom_id res chain seq x y z
N MET A 1 -3.10 17.50 -8.07
CA MET A 1 -1.97 17.70 -7.13
C MET A 1 -2.26 18.94 -6.29
N ILE A 2 -2.13 18.88 -4.96
CA ILE A 2 -2.58 19.93 -4.04
C ILE A 2 -1.43 20.80 -3.50
N SER A 3 -1.64 22.10 -3.39
CA SER A 3 -0.76 23.08 -2.75
C SER A 3 -0.67 22.85 -1.23
N LYS A 4 0.30 23.50 -0.57
CA LYS A 4 0.42 23.44 0.89
C LYS A 4 -0.83 23.98 1.58
N GLU A 5 -1.40 25.04 1.01
CA GLU A 5 -2.62 25.70 1.44
C GLU A 5 -3.82 24.76 1.30
N GLU A 6 -3.97 24.08 0.16
CA GLU A 6 -5.03 23.08 -0.05
C GLU A 6 -4.87 21.88 0.88
N ALA A 7 -3.64 21.38 1.06
CA ALA A 7 -3.34 20.31 2.00
C ALA A 7 -3.69 20.71 3.44
N SER A 8 -3.46 21.98 3.81
CA SER A 8 -3.83 22.50 5.12
C SER A 8 -5.34 22.49 5.35
N CYS A 9 -6.14 22.88 4.35
CA CYS A 9 -7.59 22.86 4.44
C CYS A 9 -8.13 21.42 4.47
N ILE A 10 -7.57 20.52 3.67
CA ILE A 10 -7.93 19.09 3.66
C ILE A 10 -7.66 18.46 5.04
N PHE A 11 -6.50 18.73 5.64
CA PHE A 11 -6.11 18.20 6.95
C PHE A 11 -7.11 18.56 8.06
N TYR A 12 -7.65 19.78 8.05
CA TYR A 12 -8.67 20.22 9.01
C TYR A 12 -10.12 20.04 8.53
N CYS A 13 -10.32 19.36 7.40
CA CYS A 13 -11.62 19.16 6.76
C CYS A 13 -12.40 20.48 6.55
N LYS A 14 -11.69 21.53 6.11
CA LYS A 14 -12.25 22.84 5.78
C LYS A 14 -12.35 23.02 4.27
N GLU A 15 -13.35 23.77 3.84
CA GLU A 15 -13.46 24.23 2.45
C GLU A 15 -12.28 25.15 2.11
N PHE A 16 -11.74 25.04 0.90
CA PHE A 16 -10.61 25.85 0.45
C PHE A 16 -11.04 27.29 0.20
N LYS A 17 -10.88 28.13 1.23
CA LYS A 17 -11.16 29.57 1.26
C LYS A 17 -10.02 30.29 1.97
N GLU A 18 -9.71 31.52 1.57
CA GLU A 18 -8.57 32.29 2.08
C GLU A 18 -8.59 32.43 3.63
N GLU A 19 -9.78 32.65 4.21
CA GLU A 19 -10.00 32.69 5.66
C GLU A 19 -9.68 31.36 6.37
N ASN A 20 -10.02 30.24 5.74
CA ASN A 20 -9.76 28.90 6.25
C ASN A 20 -8.28 28.54 6.10
N VAL A 21 -7.66 28.87 4.96
CA VAL A 21 -6.23 28.64 4.71
C VAL A 21 -5.39 29.32 5.79
N LYS A 22 -5.68 30.60 6.08
CA LYS A 22 -4.94 31.34 7.11
C LYS A 22 -5.04 30.67 8.48
N THR A 23 -6.23 30.26 8.88
CA THR A 23 -6.49 29.58 10.16
C THR A 23 -5.81 28.20 10.21
N CYS A 24 -5.95 27.41 9.14
CA CYS A 24 -5.36 26.07 9.03
C CYS A 24 -3.84 26.14 9.11
N MET A 25 -3.22 27.05 8.36
CA MET A 25 -1.77 27.24 8.31
C MET A 25 -1.21 27.72 9.66
N GLN A 26 -1.90 28.61 10.37
CA GLN A 26 -1.52 29.01 11.72
C GLN A 26 -1.55 27.82 12.69
N ASN A 27 -2.58 26.98 12.62
CA ASN A 27 -2.68 25.80 13.50
C ASN A 27 -1.56 24.77 13.22
N ILE A 28 -1.15 24.61 11.96
CA ILE A 28 0.00 23.76 11.59
C ILE A 28 1.30 24.34 12.15
N GLN A 29 1.52 25.65 12.05
CA GLN A 29 2.72 26.29 12.62
C GLN A 29 2.80 26.14 14.14
N LEU A 30 1.65 26.12 14.83
CA LEU A 30 1.57 25.89 16.28
C LEU A 30 1.73 24.41 16.68
N SER A 31 1.73 23.50 15.71
CA SER A 31 1.80 22.05 15.91
C SER A 31 3.10 21.51 15.30
N PRO A 32 4.26 21.64 15.98
CA PRO A 32 5.56 21.26 15.41
C PRO A 32 5.68 19.77 15.07
N ASP A 33 4.79 18.93 15.60
CA ASP A 33 4.73 17.49 15.34
C ASP A 33 3.91 17.14 14.09
N VAL A 34 3.29 18.12 13.44
CA VAL A 34 2.47 17.94 12.23
C VAL A 34 3.27 18.37 11.00
N ASP A 35 3.69 17.40 10.19
CA ASP A 35 4.25 17.65 8.86
C ASP A 35 3.19 17.36 7.79
N LEU A 36 2.92 18.34 6.94
CA LEU A 36 2.00 18.16 5.81
C LEU A 36 2.78 17.67 4.60
N CYS A 37 2.34 16.56 4.00
CA CYS A 37 2.85 16.12 2.72
C CYS A 37 2.21 16.94 1.58
N TYR A 38 2.96 17.91 1.05
CA TYR A 38 2.68 18.64 -0.18
C TYR A 38 3.95 18.58 -1.06
N LYS A 39 3.85 18.60 -2.40
CA LYS A 39 5.07 18.45 -3.23
C LYS A 39 5.99 19.66 -3.07
N LEU A 40 7.22 19.40 -2.61
CA LEU A 40 8.39 20.22 -2.90
C LEU A 40 9.08 19.61 -4.12
N TYR A 41 9.17 20.38 -5.20
CA TYR A 41 9.74 19.94 -6.48
C TYR A 41 11.11 19.26 -6.31
N LYS A 42 11.28 18.07 -6.92
CA LYS A 42 12.59 17.50 -7.28
C LYS A 42 12.62 17.12 -8.77
N SER A 43 13.64 17.68 -9.44
CA SER A 43 14.20 17.49 -10.79
C SER A 43 13.27 17.20 -11.98
N LYS A 44 13.23 18.18 -12.89
CA LYS A 44 12.56 18.26 -14.19
C LYS A 44 12.79 17.07 -15.15
N GLU A 45 13.92 16.37 -15.04
CA GLU A 45 14.29 15.25 -15.93
C GLU A 45 13.39 14.01 -15.80
N VAL A 46 12.89 13.69 -14.59
CA VAL A 46 12.01 12.53 -14.39
C VAL A 46 10.60 12.82 -14.91
N LEU A 47 10.18 14.08 -14.88
CA LEU A 47 8.87 14.52 -15.37
C LEU A 47 8.79 14.47 -16.90
N GLU A 48 9.84 14.89 -17.61
CA GLU A 48 9.85 14.89 -19.07
C GLU A 48 9.80 13.45 -19.66
N GLN A 49 10.44 12.47 -19.02
CA GLN A 49 10.41 11.07 -19.49
C GLN A 49 9.03 10.40 -19.29
N VAL A 50 8.35 10.71 -18.19
CA VAL A 50 7.01 10.16 -17.90
C VAL A 50 5.95 10.85 -18.75
N GLN A 51 6.10 12.15 -19.02
CA GLN A 51 5.14 12.93 -19.81
C GLN A 51 5.10 12.48 -21.28
N VAL A 52 6.25 12.07 -21.85
CA VAL A 52 6.31 11.45 -23.19
C VAL A 52 5.55 10.12 -23.24
N GLN A 53 5.68 9.27 -22.21
CA GLN A 53 4.98 7.97 -22.16
C GLN A 53 3.46 8.13 -21.98
N VAL A 54 3.03 9.22 -21.33
CA VAL A 54 1.61 9.54 -21.13
C VAL A 54 0.97 10.08 -22.40
N GLU A 55 1.65 10.93 -23.17
CA GLU A 55 1.14 11.45 -24.45
C GLU A 55 0.98 10.35 -25.51
N GLU A 56 1.84 9.32 -25.49
CA GLU A 56 1.71 8.13 -26.35
C GLU A 56 0.48 7.27 -25.97
N ALA A 57 0.17 7.15 -24.67
CA ALA A 57 -0.98 6.39 -24.19
C ALA A 57 -2.33 7.10 -24.43
N VAL A 58 -2.35 8.45 -24.35
CA VAL A 58 -3.57 9.26 -24.55
C VAL A 58 -4.02 9.31 -26.02
N ASN A 59 -3.10 9.12 -26.97
CA ASN A 59 -3.44 9.05 -28.40
C ASN A 59 -3.95 7.67 -28.87
N SER A 60 -4.04 6.70 -27.96
CA SER A 60 -4.68 5.39 -28.19
C SER A 60 -6.13 5.45 -27.70
N ASP A 61 -7.08 5.29 -28.62
CA ASP A 61 -8.53 5.46 -28.41
C ASP A 61 -9.15 4.32 -27.57
N LYS A 62 -8.61 4.07 -26.37
CA LYS A 62 -8.98 2.98 -25.47
C LYS A 62 -9.34 3.51 -24.10
N LYS A 63 -10.63 3.46 -23.80
CA LYS A 63 -11.22 3.84 -22.50
C LYS A 63 -10.68 3.04 -21.29
N GLU A 64 -10.05 1.89 -21.52
CA GLU A 64 -9.33 1.11 -20.49
C GLU A 64 -7.99 1.77 -20.09
N ASP A 65 -7.36 2.54 -20.97
CA ASP A 65 -6.08 3.21 -20.70
C ASP A 65 -6.28 4.41 -19.75
N LEU A 66 -7.47 5.04 -19.74
CA LEU A 66 -7.80 6.14 -18.82
C LEU A 66 -7.87 5.70 -17.34
N ILE A 67 -8.29 4.45 -17.07
CA ILE A 67 -8.32 3.88 -15.72
C ILE A 67 -6.91 3.52 -15.26
N LEU A 68 -6.06 3.04 -16.18
CA LEU A 68 -4.65 2.75 -15.94
C LEU A 68 -3.86 4.03 -15.61
N VAL A 69 -4.15 5.15 -16.30
CA VAL A 69 -3.56 6.47 -16.01
C VAL A 69 -3.95 6.97 -14.62
N SER A 70 -5.22 6.88 -14.23
CA SER A 70 -5.68 7.27 -12.88
C SER A 70 -5.07 6.42 -11.76
N VAL A 71 -4.89 5.10 -11.99
CA VAL A 71 -4.20 4.22 -11.03
C VAL A 71 -2.71 4.53 -10.98
N ALA A 72 -2.06 4.79 -12.12
CA ALA A 72 -0.65 5.16 -12.18
C ALA A 72 -0.37 6.52 -11.52
N GLU A 73 -1.23 7.52 -11.72
CA GLU A 73 -1.13 8.83 -11.05
C GLU A 73 -1.32 8.73 -9.53
N ASN A 74 -2.28 7.93 -9.07
CA ASN A 74 -2.47 7.65 -7.63
C ASN A 74 -1.29 6.87 -7.03
N VAL A 75 -0.71 5.94 -7.80
CA VAL A 75 0.52 5.24 -7.41
C VAL A 75 1.68 6.26 -7.32
N LEU A 76 1.85 7.16 -8.29
CA LEU A 76 2.90 8.18 -8.28
C LEU A 76 2.76 9.22 -7.15
N ASP A 77 1.54 9.57 -6.75
CA ASP A 77 1.30 10.51 -5.65
C ASP A 77 1.46 9.86 -4.26
N VAL A 78 1.31 8.53 -4.15
CA VAL A 78 1.42 7.81 -2.87
C VAL A 78 2.73 7.02 -2.71
N LEU A 79 3.40 6.67 -3.80
CA LEU A 79 4.72 6.04 -3.78
C LEU A 79 5.72 6.83 -2.92
N PRO A 80 5.82 8.18 -2.96
CA PRO A 80 6.74 8.91 -2.08
C PRO A 80 6.41 8.76 -0.57
N ASN A 81 5.14 8.64 -0.22
CA ASN A 81 4.70 8.40 1.17
C ASN A 81 4.98 6.96 1.59
N HIS A 82 4.77 6.01 0.68
CA HIS A 82 5.16 4.62 0.87
C HIS A 82 6.68 4.50 0.96
N ASP A 83 7.45 5.21 0.15
CA ASP A 83 8.92 5.25 0.15
C ASP A 83 9.47 5.85 1.43
N SER A 84 8.86 6.92 1.92
CA SER A 84 9.23 7.53 3.21
C SER A 84 8.93 6.59 4.38
N LYS A 85 7.77 5.94 4.38
CA LYS A 85 7.43 4.89 5.36
C LYS A 85 8.33 3.66 5.22
N ILE A 86 8.64 3.23 4.00
CA ILE A 86 9.55 2.13 3.68
C ILE A 86 10.95 2.45 4.19
N HIS A 87 11.44 3.67 3.96
CA HIS A 87 12.73 4.13 4.47
C HIS A 87 12.77 4.22 5.99
N ALA A 88 11.72 4.75 6.63
CA ALA A 88 11.60 4.75 8.09
C ALA A 88 11.56 3.31 8.64
N THR A 89 10.75 2.45 8.04
CA THR A 89 10.62 1.03 8.37
C THR A 89 11.96 0.30 8.21
N LYS A 90 12.76 0.64 7.20
CA LYS A 90 14.13 0.13 7.04
C LYS A 90 15.10 0.61 8.11
N LYS A 91 15.03 1.89 8.52
CA LYS A 91 15.87 2.42 9.62
C LYS A 91 15.63 1.66 10.92
N ASP A 92 14.41 1.17 11.10
CA ASP A 92 14.02 0.34 12.24
C ASP A 92 14.30 -1.18 12.01
N SER A 93 15.09 -1.52 10.99
CA SER A 93 15.52 -2.89 10.63
C SER A 93 14.40 -3.86 10.21
N TYR A 94 13.24 -3.35 9.80
CA TYR A 94 12.17 -4.20 9.27
C TYR A 94 12.44 -4.65 7.82
N LYS A 95 11.94 -5.84 7.47
CA LYS A 95 11.99 -6.40 6.11
C LYS A 95 10.74 -6.04 5.31
N ILE A 96 10.93 -5.75 4.02
CA ILE A 96 9.89 -5.33 3.09
C ILE A 96 9.72 -6.38 2.00
N ILE A 97 8.50 -6.89 1.85
CA ILE A 97 8.11 -7.90 0.86
C ILE A 97 7.29 -7.19 -0.21
N GLY A 98 7.79 -7.15 -1.44
CA GLY A 98 7.32 -6.18 -2.44
C GLY A 98 6.13 -6.65 -3.26
N ARG A 99 5.90 -7.97 -3.38
CA ARG A 99 4.81 -8.50 -4.22
C ARG A 99 4.45 -9.93 -3.86
N SER A 100 3.17 -10.25 -4.03
CA SER A 100 2.61 -11.60 -3.86
C SER A 100 1.52 -11.85 -4.90
N SER A 101 1.68 -12.85 -5.77
CA SER A 101 0.65 -13.16 -6.78
C SER A 101 -0.60 -13.76 -6.16
N ALA A 102 -1.66 -12.96 -6.01
CA ALA A 102 -2.91 -13.46 -5.43
C ALA A 102 -3.61 -14.53 -6.30
N LYS A 103 -3.20 -14.75 -7.57
CA LYS A 103 -3.81 -15.75 -8.49
C LYS A 103 -3.61 -17.20 -8.01
N GLN A 104 -2.62 -17.47 -7.17
CA GLN A 104 -2.30 -18.79 -6.64
C GLN A 104 -2.62 -18.89 -5.13
N GLN A 105 -2.77 -20.14 -4.64
CA GLN A 105 -2.85 -20.42 -3.20
C GLN A 105 -1.64 -19.83 -2.49
N PHE A 106 -1.81 -19.25 -1.29
CA PHE A 106 -0.76 -18.48 -0.61
C PHE A 106 0.59 -19.21 -0.52
N LEU A 107 0.57 -20.49 -0.10
CA LEU A 107 1.78 -21.34 0.02
C LEU A 107 2.42 -21.74 -1.31
N LYS A 108 1.73 -21.52 -2.42
CA LYS A 108 2.20 -21.86 -3.78
C LYS A 108 2.53 -20.63 -4.61
N ARG A 109 2.40 -19.43 -4.03
CA ARG A 109 2.71 -18.17 -4.72
C ARG A 109 4.19 -18.08 -5.02
N ASP A 110 4.50 -17.53 -6.18
CA ASP A 110 5.84 -17.13 -6.59
C ASP A 110 6.88 -18.27 -6.58
N LEU A 111 6.42 -19.54 -6.63
CA LEU A 111 7.28 -20.73 -6.74
C LEU A 111 7.97 -20.85 -8.10
N LYS A 112 7.38 -20.23 -9.13
CA LYS A 112 8.01 -20.07 -10.44
C LYS A 112 8.58 -18.66 -10.47
N ASN A 113 9.89 -18.55 -10.64
CA ASN A 113 10.65 -17.29 -10.58
C ASN A 113 10.48 -16.49 -11.89
N GLU A 114 9.24 -16.30 -12.32
CA GLU A 114 8.86 -15.68 -13.60
C GLU A 114 8.61 -14.16 -13.47
N ASP A 115 8.86 -13.57 -12.30
CA ASP A 115 8.57 -12.17 -12.02
C ASP A 115 9.75 -11.25 -12.38
N ASP A 116 9.78 -10.78 -13.63
CA ASP A 116 10.75 -9.80 -14.15
C ASP A 116 10.71 -8.43 -13.43
N ILE A 117 9.68 -8.20 -12.62
CA ILE A 117 9.41 -6.91 -11.94
C ILE A 117 10.18 -6.79 -10.63
N LEU A 118 10.43 -7.89 -9.91
CA LEU A 118 11.10 -7.82 -8.60
C LEU A 118 12.53 -7.26 -8.68
N PRO A 119 13.37 -7.63 -9.69
CA PRO A 119 14.68 -7.01 -9.87
C PRO A 119 14.62 -5.50 -10.19
N ALA A 120 13.51 -5.02 -10.76
CA ALA A 120 13.30 -3.61 -11.10
C ALA A 120 12.83 -2.76 -9.90
N LEU A 121 12.38 -3.40 -8.82
CA LEU A 121 12.00 -2.71 -7.58
C LEU A 121 13.24 -2.54 -6.69
N ASN A 122 13.74 -1.31 -6.61
CA ASN A 122 14.70 -0.97 -5.59
C ASN A 122 14.08 -1.22 -4.21
N ASP A 123 14.90 -1.65 -3.25
CA ASP A 123 14.54 -1.71 -1.84
C ASP A 123 13.56 -2.81 -1.38
N VAL A 124 13.18 -3.75 -2.24
CA VAL A 124 12.39 -4.94 -1.90
C VAL A 124 13.30 -6.11 -1.50
N HIS A 125 12.96 -6.83 -0.42
CA HIS A 125 13.76 -7.98 0.06
C HIS A 125 13.37 -9.32 -0.58
N GLY A 126 12.17 -9.41 -1.17
CA GLY A 126 11.73 -10.61 -1.87
C GLY A 126 10.21 -10.69 -2.07
N ASN A 127 9.77 -11.90 -2.39
CA ASN A 127 8.37 -12.27 -2.68
C ASN A 127 7.75 -13.11 -1.54
N THR A 128 6.63 -13.78 -1.81
CA THR A 128 5.95 -14.63 -0.80
C THR A 128 6.82 -15.77 -0.30
N VAL A 129 7.68 -16.35 -1.15
CA VAL A 129 8.60 -17.42 -0.75
C VAL A 129 9.61 -16.90 0.26
N TYR A 130 10.18 -15.72 0.02
CA TYR A 130 11.07 -15.05 0.98
C TYR A 130 10.35 -14.77 2.30
N LEU A 131 9.10 -14.28 2.27
CA LEU A 131 8.31 -14.07 3.48
C LEU A 131 8.16 -15.36 4.30
N LEU A 132 7.79 -16.48 3.65
CA LEU A 132 7.63 -17.76 4.32
C LEU A 132 8.93 -18.27 4.92
N GLN A 133 10.06 -18.07 4.24
CA GLN A 133 11.38 -18.40 4.78
C GLN A 133 11.72 -17.51 5.99
N PHE A 134 11.49 -16.20 5.86
CA PHE A 134 11.73 -15.22 6.92
C PHE A 134 10.89 -15.52 8.17
N LEU A 135 9.64 -15.96 8.00
CA LEU A 135 8.77 -16.42 9.09
C LEU A 135 9.34 -17.62 9.86
N LYS A 136 10.09 -18.51 9.21
CA LYS A 136 10.71 -19.68 9.87
C LYS A 136 11.99 -19.32 10.61
N GLU A 137 12.74 -18.37 10.09
CA GLU A 137 14.06 -17.99 10.61
C GLU A 137 13.99 -17.00 11.79
N ASN A 138 12.86 -16.32 11.99
CA ASN A 138 12.70 -15.31 13.02
C ASN A 138 11.49 -15.62 13.92
N ASN A 139 11.52 -15.16 15.16
CA ASN A 139 10.56 -15.57 16.20
C ASN A 139 9.46 -14.53 16.51
N LYS A 140 9.60 -13.29 16.03
CA LYS A 140 8.68 -12.18 16.31
C LYS A 140 8.57 -11.24 15.13
N ILE A 141 7.52 -11.42 14.34
CA ILE A 141 7.33 -10.70 13.08
C ILE A 141 6.00 -9.94 13.10
N CYS A 142 6.05 -8.73 12.54
CA CYS A 142 4.89 -7.95 12.14
C CYS A 142 4.89 -7.81 10.62
N VAL A 143 3.78 -8.15 9.97
CA VAL A 143 3.60 -7.91 8.54
C VAL A 143 2.80 -6.63 8.35
N ILE A 144 3.27 -5.74 7.49
CA ILE A 144 2.52 -4.57 7.05
C ILE A 144 2.06 -4.85 5.62
N ALA A 145 0.77 -4.79 5.38
CA ALA A 145 0.16 -5.03 4.07
C ALA A 145 -0.61 -3.81 3.62
N ILE A 146 -0.51 -3.47 2.33
CA ILE A 146 -1.38 -2.48 1.71
C ILE A 146 -2.68 -3.20 1.37
N GLU A 147 -3.75 -2.79 2.05
CA GLU A 147 -5.05 -3.47 2.06
C GLU A 147 -5.00 -4.93 2.55
N TYR A 148 -6.19 -5.50 2.82
CA TYR A 148 -6.30 -6.93 3.14
C TYR A 148 -5.82 -7.81 1.98
N ALA A 149 -6.22 -7.44 0.75
CA ALA A 149 -5.92 -8.21 -0.45
C ALA A 149 -4.43 -8.25 -0.80
N GLY A 150 -3.65 -7.25 -0.37
CA GLY A 150 -2.20 -7.20 -0.58
C GLY A 150 -1.44 -8.28 0.20
N LEU A 151 -2.04 -8.82 1.27
CA LEU A 151 -1.53 -10.01 1.95
C LEU A 151 -2.24 -11.28 1.46
N ILE A 152 -3.52 -11.42 1.80
CA ILE A 152 -4.31 -12.65 1.58
C ILE A 152 -5.74 -12.28 1.19
N THR A 153 -6.33 -13.09 0.32
CA THR A 153 -7.70 -12.89 -0.19
C THR A 153 -8.70 -13.96 0.24
N LYS A 154 -8.24 -14.94 1.03
CA LYS A 154 -9.04 -16.03 1.60
C LYS A 154 -8.75 -16.18 3.09
N MET A 155 -9.75 -16.03 3.93
CA MET A 155 -9.57 -16.13 5.39
C MET A 155 -9.01 -17.49 5.83
N THR A 156 -9.33 -18.58 5.12
CA THR A 156 -8.81 -19.93 5.41
C THR A 156 -7.30 -20.01 5.23
N ASP A 157 -6.77 -19.35 4.20
CA ASP A 157 -5.34 -19.32 3.92
C ASP A 157 -4.62 -18.50 5.00
N LEU A 158 -5.23 -17.39 5.45
CA LEU A 158 -4.68 -16.59 6.55
C LEU A 158 -4.68 -17.38 7.86
N LYS A 159 -5.77 -18.08 8.17
CA LYS A 159 -5.88 -18.90 9.38
C LYS A 159 -4.81 -20.00 9.41
N ASN A 160 -4.55 -20.64 8.27
CA ASN A 160 -3.48 -21.64 8.15
C ASN A 160 -2.10 -20.99 8.29
N LEU A 161 -1.86 -19.86 7.62
CA LEU A 161 -0.60 -19.11 7.75
C LEU A 161 -0.27 -18.79 9.21
N LEU A 162 -1.25 -18.29 9.98
CA LEU A 162 -1.08 -17.94 11.39
C LEU A 162 -0.82 -19.16 12.28
N ARG A 163 -1.48 -20.29 12.02
CA ARG A 163 -1.28 -21.54 12.77
C ARG A 163 0.09 -22.15 12.50
N ASP A 164 0.50 -22.13 11.24
CA ASP A 164 1.74 -22.76 10.79
C ASP A 164 2.98 -21.89 11.13
N ASN A 165 2.77 -20.61 11.45
CA ASN A 165 3.84 -19.64 11.69
C ASN A 165 3.59 -18.84 12.98
N ALA A 166 3.86 -19.47 14.12
CA ALA A 166 3.73 -18.83 15.44
C ALA A 166 4.61 -17.57 15.60
N SER A 167 5.62 -17.38 14.74
CA SER A 167 6.45 -16.19 14.67
C SER A 167 5.70 -14.94 14.20
N LEU A 168 4.63 -15.09 13.42
CA LEU A 168 3.78 -13.99 12.98
C LEU A 168 2.89 -13.54 14.14
N LYS A 169 3.24 -12.41 14.76
CA LYS A 169 2.54 -11.88 15.95
C LYS A 169 1.50 -10.84 15.60
N LYS A 170 1.75 -10.05 14.56
CA LYS A 170 0.92 -8.90 14.20
C LYS A 170 0.81 -8.76 12.69
N ILE A 171 -0.36 -8.31 12.26
CA ILE A 171 -0.62 -7.87 10.89
C ILE A 171 -1.17 -6.46 11.00
N THR A 172 -0.51 -5.52 10.31
CA THR A 172 -1.00 -4.16 10.13
C THR A 172 -1.47 -4.04 8.70
N THR A 173 -2.71 -3.63 8.47
CA THR A 173 -3.20 -3.33 7.13
C THR A 173 -3.35 -1.83 6.98
N ASP A 174 -2.60 -1.27 6.03
CA ASP A 174 -2.77 0.09 5.58
C ASP A 174 -4.03 0.17 4.71
N GLN A 175 -5.04 0.87 5.19
CA GLN A 175 -6.28 1.15 4.45
C GLN A 175 -6.39 2.64 4.08
N TYR A 176 -5.27 3.38 4.12
CA TYR A 176 -5.22 4.84 3.98
C TYR A 176 -6.06 5.38 2.81
N PHE A 177 -6.03 4.69 1.67
CA PHE A 177 -6.79 5.07 0.48
C PHE A 177 -8.32 5.00 0.61
N TYR A 178 -8.85 4.20 1.53
CA TYR A 178 -10.29 3.99 1.68
C TYR A 178 -10.86 4.67 2.91
N ASP A 179 -10.14 4.62 4.02
CA ASP A 179 -10.64 5.07 5.32
C ASP A 179 -9.65 5.94 6.08
N ASN A 180 -8.50 6.28 5.49
CA ASN A 180 -7.42 7.02 6.14
C ASN A 180 -6.98 6.38 7.48
N GLN A 181 -7.07 5.05 7.59
CA GLN A 181 -6.79 4.33 8.82
C GLN A 181 -5.82 3.16 8.62
N PHE A 182 -5.17 2.82 9.72
CA PHE A 182 -4.41 1.58 9.88
C PHE A 182 -5.20 0.64 10.76
N LYS A 183 -5.34 -0.61 10.32
CA LYS A 183 -5.89 -1.67 11.16
C LYS A 183 -4.77 -2.52 11.73
N TYR A 184 -4.72 -2.62 13.05
CA TYR A 184 -3.72 -3.41 13.77
C TYR A 184 -4.38 -4.67 14.33
N LEU A 185 -3.92 -5.84 13.88
CA LEU A 185 -4.52 -7.13 14.21
C LEU A 185 -3.46 -8.06 14.81
N ASN A 186 -3.74 -8.61 15.98
CA ASN A 186 -2.90 -9.62 16.62
C ASN A 186 -3.24 -11.02 16.07
N SER A 187 -2.24 -11.90 15.92
CA SER A 187 -2.47 -13.27 15.47
C SER A 187 -3.39 -14.08 16.39
N VAL A 188 -3.32 -13.90 17.70
CA VAL A 188 -4.22 -14.55 18.66
C VAL A 188 -5.66 -14.08 18.45
N GLN A 189 -5.86 -12.76 18.37
CA GLN A 189 -7.16 -12.16 18.08
C GLN A 189 -7.73 -12.68 16.75
N LEU A 190 -6.91 -12.75 15.70
CA LEU A 190 -7.35 -13.27 14.41
C LEU A 190 -7.72 -14.75 14.48
N LEU A 191 -7.06 -15.56 15.31
CA LEU A 191 -7.42 -16.97 15.45
C LEU A 191 -8.74 -17.19 16.20
N ASP A 192 -9.06 -16.29 17.13
CA ASP A 192 -10.22 -16.38 18.02
C ASP A 192 -11.45 -15.60 17.52
N ASN A 193 -11.23 -14.53 16.72
CA ASN A 193 -12.29 -13.68 16.20
C ASN A 193 -12.52 -13.92 14.69
N ILE A 194 -13.64 -14.58 14.38
CA ILE A 194 -14.02 -14.86 12.98
C ILE A 194 -14.33 -13.59 12.17
N ASP A 195 -14.81 -12.52 12.82
CA ASP A 195 -15.19 -11.30 12.10
C ASP A 195 -13.96 -10.51 11.64
N ASP A 196 -12.88 -10.53 12.41
CA ASP A 196 -11.59 -9.97 11.97
C ASP A 196 -10.98 -10.79 10.83
N LEU A 197 -11.11 -12.12 10.86
CA LEU A 197 -10.68 -12.98 9.76
C LEU A 197 -11.45 -12.71 8.45
N LYS A 198 -12.75 -12.41 8.54
CA LYS A 198 -13.59 -12.11 7.37
C LYS A 198 -13.12 -10.88 6.60
N LEU A 199 -12.40 -9.96 7.23
CA LEU A 199 -11.80 -8.80 6.56
C LEU A 199 -10.87 -9.21 5.39
N PHE A 200 -10.20 -10.35 5.53
CA PHE A 200 -9.30 -10.92 4.53
C PHE A 200 -10.01 -11.81 3.50
N ASN A 201 -11.33 -11.90 3.53
CA ASN A 201 -12.12 -12.65 2.56
C ASN A 201 -12.60 -11.76 1.41
N CYS A 202 -11.65 -11.07 0.77
CA CYS A 202 -11.90 -9.96 -0.14
C CYS A 202 -11.91 -10.33 -1.64
N ARG A 203 -11.85 -11.63 -1.99
CA ARG A 203 -12.18 -12.08 -3.35
C ARG A 203 -13.60 -12.63 -3.42
N SER A 204 -14.52 -11.82 -3.95
CA SER A 204 -15.70 -12.40 -4.60
C SER A 204 -15.24 -13.17 -5.85
N ALA A 205 -15.81 -14.35 -6.10
CA ALA A 205 -15.63 -15.01 -7.39
C ALA A 205 -15.94 -14.01 -8.52
N SER A 206 -15.14 -14.00 -9.58
CA SER A 206 -15.47 -13.21 -10.77
C SER A 206 -16.90 -13.56 -11.17
N LYS A 207 -17.80 -12.56 -11.21
CA LYS A 207 -19.14 -12.76 -11.76
C LYS A 207 -18.96 -13.31 -13.17
N GLN A 208 -19.39 -14.55 -13.39
CA GLN A 208 -19.37 -15.16 -14.71
C GLN A 208 -20.24 -14.28 -15.61
N ARG A 209 -19.63 -13.48 -16.48
CA ARG A 209 -20.37 -12.86 -17.59
C ARG A 209 -20.89 -14.02 -18.42
N SER A 210 -22.17 -13.96 -18.77
CA SER A 210 -23.01 -15.07 -19.26
C SER A 210 -22.30 -16.05 -20.19
N LYS A 211 -22.72 -17.32 -20.10
CA LYS A 211 -22.29 -18.42 -20.98
C LYS A 211 -22.44 -18.09 -22.46
#